data_AF-A0A1H6ICL5-F1
#
_entry.id   AF-A0A1H6ICL5-F1
#
_cell.length_a   1.000
_cell.length_b   1.000
_cell.length_c   1.000
_cell.angle_alpha   90.00
_cell.angle_beta   90.00
_cell.angle_gamma   90.00
#
_symmetry.space_group_name_H-M   'P 1'
#
loop_
_entity.id
_entity.type
_entity.pdbx_description
1 polymer ?
#
loop_
_entity_poly.entity_id
_entity_poly.type
_entity_poly.pdbx_seq_one_letter_code
_entity_poly.pdbx_strand_id
1 'polypeptide(L)'
;MIKVQFYDYGCGVLDIENELGITEDIEDFLMKNIPELELECSDCMCDLEDNLILWFTAKDEEKCMQKIHDLIKPCISSLSHMQYSVKLTSDYSWYD
;
A
#
# COMPACT_ATOMS: atom_id res chain seq x y z
N MET A 1 -0.44 -13.42 -4.47
CA MET A 1 0.30 -12.14 -4.40
C MET A 1 -0.52 -11.16 -3.59
N ILE A 2 0.12 -10.23 -2.88
CA ILE A 2 -0.56 -9.21 -2.09
C ILE A 2 -0.55 -7.90 -2.89
N LYS A 3 -1.72 -7.34 -3.18
CA LYS A 3 -1.88 -6.00 -3.75
C LYS A 3 -2.18 -5.03 -2.61
N VAL A 4 -1.39 -3.98 -2.49
CA VAL A 4 -1.61 -2.83 -1.61
C VAL A 4 -1.88 -1.64 -2.50
N GLN A 5 -2.97 -0.93 -2.28
CA GLN A 5 -3.29 0.28 -3.03
C GLN A 5 -3.60 1.42 -2.07
N PHE A 6 -2.99 2.58 -2.31
CA PHE A 6 -3.28 3.84 -1.64
C PHE A 6 -3.88 4.81 -2.65
N TYR A 7 -4.87 5.59 -2.24
CA TYR A 7 -5.54 6.51 -3.15
C TYR A 7 -6.23 7.66 -2.42
N ASP A 8 -6.18 8.85 -3.03
CA ASP A 8 -6.95 10.03 -2.66
C ASP A 8 -7.38 10.77 -3.94
N TYR A 9 -8.35 10.19 -4.64
CA TYR A 9 -8.74 10.64 -5.98
C TYR A 9 -9.20 12.10 -5.99
N GLY A 10 -8.48 12.94 -6.75
CA GLY A 10 -8.75 14.37 -6.88
C GLY A 10 -7.95 15.30 -5.95
N CYS A 11 -7.05 14.76 -5.11
CA CYS A 11 -6.11 15.56 -4.30
C CYS A 11 -4.95 16.13 -5.14
N GLY A 12 -4.64 15.50 -6.27
CA GLY A 12 -3.62 15.94 -7.23
C GLY A 12 -2.24 15.34 -6.98
N VAL A 13 -1.79 15.28 -5.72
CA VAL A 13 -0.56 14.59 -5.30
C VAL A 13 -0.84 13.85 -4.00
N LEU A 14 -0.64 12.52 -4.01
CA LEU A 14 -0.80 11.68 -2.83
C LEU A 14 0.53 11.62 -2.04
N ASP A 15 0.52 12.14 -0.81
CA ASP A 15 1.67 12.08 0.11
C ASP A 15 1.41 11.01 1.19
N ILE A 16 1.69 9.75 0.85
CA ILE A 16 1.40 8.59 1.70
C ILE A 16 2.24 8.65 2.98
N GLU A 17 3.50 9.03 2.85
CA GLU A 17 4.46 9.05 3.94
C GLU A 17 4.04 10.03 5.02
N ASN A 18 3.64 11.25 4.62
CA ASN A 18 3.13 12.24 5.57
C ASN A 18 1.81 11.80 6.21
N GLU A 19 0.90 11.19 5.45
CA GLU A 19 -0.37 10.66 5.97
C GLU A 19 -0.17 9.53 7.00
N LEU A 20 0.85 8.71 6.82
CA LEU A 20 1.20 7.63 7.74
C LEU A 20 2.17 8.06 8.84
N GLY A 21 2.70 9.29 8.79
CA GLY A 21 3.69 9.81 9.73
C GLY A 21 5.04 9.09 9.66
N ILE A 22 5.40 8.58 8.48
CA ILE A 22 6.67 7.89 8.21
C ILE A 22 7.60 8.79 7.39
N THR A 23 8.90 8.50 7.41
CA THR A 23 9.93 9.29 6.70
C THR A 23 10.64 8.50 5.60
N GLU A 24 10.35 7.21 5.51
CA GLU A 24 10.88 6.29 4.50
C GLU A 24 9.72 5.92 3.56
N ASP A 25 10.04 5.57 2.31
CA ASP A 25 9.05 5.20 1.30
C ASP A 25 8.20 4.02 1.81
N ILE A 26 6.91 4.03 1.48
CA ILE A 26 5.96 3.07 2.04
C ILE A 26 6.35 1.60 1.79
N GLU A 27 6.92 1.26 0.64
CA GLU A 27 7.42 -0.10 0.36
C GLU A 27 8.57 -0.51 1.29
N ASP A 28 9.50 0.40 1.57
CA ASP A 28 10.63 0.16 2.45
C ASP A 28 10.16 -0.01 3.90
N PHE A 29 9.21 0.84 4.33
CA PHE A 29 8.57 0.72 5.63
C PHE A 29 7.90 -0.65 5.81
N LEU A 30 7.15 -1.11 4.82
CA LEU A 30 6.47 -2.40 4.86
C LEU A 30 7.46 -3.57 4.88
N MET A 31 8.47 -3.59 4.00
CA MET A 31 9.47 -4.66 3.93
C MET A 31 10.34 -4.72 5.20
N LYS A 32 10.66 -3.57 5.80
CA LYS A 32 11.42 -3.49 7.05
C LYS A 32 10.65 -4.05 8.25
N ASN A 33 9.34 -3.81 8.32
CA ASN A 33 8.49 -4.29 9.43
C ASN A 33 7.93 -5.71 9.17
N ILE A 34 7.88 -6.14 7.92
CA ILE A 34 7.44 -7.47 7.50
C ILE A 34 8.53 -8.09 6.61
N PRO A 35 9.58 -8.69 7.20
CA PRO A 35 10.73 -9.23 6.44
C PRO A 35 10.41 -10.40 5.50
N GLU A 36 9.16 -10.88 5.55
CA GLU A 36 8.63 -11.93 4.69
C GLU A 36 8.12 -11.37 3.35
N LEU A 37 7.99 -10.04 3.21
CA LEU A 37 7.56 -9.36 1.99
C LEU A 37 8.75 -9.13 1.05
N GLU A 38 8.52 -9.38 -0.24
CA GLU A 38 9.39 -8.97 -1.33
C GLU A 38 8.55 -8.15 -2.32
N LEU A 39 8.96 -6.91 -2.60
CA LEU A 39 8.30 -6.07 -3.59
C LEU A 39 8.58 -6.62 -4.99
N GLU A 40 7.54 -6.91 -5.76
CA GLU A 40 7.67 -7.33 -7.15
C GLU A 40 7.57 -6.16 -8.11
N CYS A 41 6.59 -5.29 -7.92
CA CYS A 41 6.41 -4.11 -8.74
C CYS A 41 5.55 -3.05 -8.05
N SER A 42 5.64 -1.84 -8.60
CA SER A 42 4.84 -0.68 -8.25
C SER A 42 4.26 -0.06 -9.52
N ASP A 43 3.07 0.52 -9.42
CA ASP A 43 2.40 1.21 -10.52
C ASP A 43 1.42 2.27 -9.98
N CYS A 44 0.85 3.08 -10.86
CA CYS A 44 -0.22 4.01 -10.54
C CYS A 44 -1.35 3.89 -11.58
N MET A 45 -2.58 3.88 -11.11
CA MET A 45 -3.77 3.80 -11.96
C MET A 45 -3.87 5.06 -12.82
N CYS A 46 -4.02 4.87 -14.13
CA CYS A 46 -4.24 5.93 -15.11
C CYS A 46 -3.11 6.98 -15.19
N ASP A 47 -1.89 6.65 -14.79
CA ASP A 47 -0.75 7.58 -14.71
C ASP A 47 -1.06 8.82 -13.83
N LEU A 48 -1.95 8.66 -12.85
CA LEU A 48 -2.32 9.74 -11.92
C LEU A 48 -1.44 9.69 -10.67
N GLU A 49 -0.99 10.86 -10.22
CA GLU A 49 -0.17 11.04 -9.02
C GLU A 49 -1.00 10.98 -7.71
N ASP A 50 -2.30 10.68 -7.80
CA ASP A 50 -3.22 10.62 -6.66
C ASP A 50 -3.42 9.19 -6.11
N ASN A 51 -2.67 8.21 -6.62
CA ASN A 51 -2.73 6.83 -6.18
C ASN A 51 -1.40 6.08 -6.39
N LEU A 52 -1.19 5.04 -5.59
CA LEU A 52 -0.05 4.13 -5.67
C LEU A 52 -0.53 2.69 -5.49
N ILE A 53 -0.06 1.79 -6.34
CA ILE A 53 -0.30 0.35 -6.25
C ILE A 53 1.05 -0.35 -6.08
N LEU A 54 1.13 -1.21 -5.07
CA LEU A 54 2.28 -2.06 -4.78
C LEU A 54 1.85 -3.51 -4.81
N TRP A 55 2.67 -4.36 -5.43
CA TRP A 55 2.48 -5.79 -5.41
C TRP A 55 3.65 -6.47 -4.71
N PHE A 56 3.32 -7.26 -3.70
CA PHE A 56 4.29 -8.02 -2.91
C PHE A 56 4.06 -9.51 -3.02
N THR A 57 5.15 -10.27 -2.95
CA THR A 57 5.10 -11.70 -2.70
C THR A 57 5.55 -12.01 -1.27
N ALA A 58 5.04 -13.14 -0.74
CA ALA A 58 5.43 -13.66 0.55
C ALA A 58 5.19 -15.17 0.60
N LYS A 59 5.87 -15.87 1.52
CA LYS A 59 5.63 -17.31 1.75
C LYS A 59 4.24 -17.61 2.31
N ASP A 60 3.72 -16.69 3.13
CA ASP A 60 2.41 -16.77 3.76
C ASP A 60 1.69 -15.43 3.54
N GLU A 61 0.98 -15.36 2.41
CA GLU A 61 0.40 -14.11 1.93
C GLU A 61 -0.75 -13.62 2.81
N GLU A 62 -1.57 -14.53 3.35
CA GLU A 62 -2.68 -14.17 4.26
C GLU A 62 -2.15 -13.55 5.57
N LYS A 63 -1.13 -14.16 6.17
CA LYS A 63 -0.50 -13.62 7.38
C LYS A 63 0.15 -12.27 7.12
N CYS A 64 0.84 -12.11 6.00
CA CYS A 64 1.49 -10.84 5.67
C CYS A 64 0.46 -9.75 5.34
N MET A 65 -0.61 -10.07 4.63
CA MET A 65 -1.73 -9.17 4.37
C MET A 65 -2.33 -8.64 5.69
N GLN A 66 -2.54 -9.50 6.68
CA GLN A 66 -3.04 -9.07 7.99
C GLN A 66 -2.07 -8.12 8.69
N LYS A 67 -0.76 -8.41 8.65
CA LYS A 67 0.26 -7.52 9.22
C LYS A 67 0.30 -6.15 8.54
N ILE A 68 0.16 -6.10 7.21
CA ILE A 68 0.09 -4.83 6.47
C ILE A 68 -1.09 -4.01 6.96
N HIS A 69 -2.27 -4.62 7.09
CA HIS A 69 -3.44 -3.94 7.66
C HIS A 69 -3.17 -3.41 9.08
N ASP A 70 -2.56 -4.22 9.95
CA ASP A 70 -2.28 -3.85 11.33
C ASP A 70 -1.26 -2.70 11.44
N LEU A 71 -0.35 -2.56 10.46
CA LEU A 71 0.61 -1.45 10.38
C LEU A 71 -0.02 -0.16 9.86
N ILE A 72 -0.82 -0.22 8.79
CA ILE A 72 -1.36 0.98 8.13
C ILE A 72 -2.55 1.55 8.90
N LYS A 73 -3.48 0.71 9.33
CA LYS A 73 -4.75 1.12 9.96
C LYS A 73 -4.61 2.10 11.12
N PRO A 74 -3.68 1.94 12.08
CA PRO A 74 -3.56 2.89 13.20
C PRO A 74 -2.93 4.22 12.80
N CYS A 75 -2.24 4.30 11.67
CA CYS A 75 -1.57 5.51 11.21
C CYS A 75 -2.53 6.47 10.50
N ILE A 76 -3.58 5.94 9.85
CA ILE A 76 -4.55 6.76 9.15
C ILE A 76 -5.40 7.54 10.15
N SER A 77 -5.18 8.86 10.18
CA SER A 77 -5.99 9.81 10.93
C SER A 77 -7.46 9.72 10.51
N SER A 78 -8.39 9.88 11.45
CA SER A 78 -9.83 9.98 11.14
C SER A 78 -10.18 11.20 10.27
N LEU A 79 -9.25 12.13 10.09
CA LEU A 79 -9.37 13.31 9.23
C LEU A 79 -8.62 13.15 7.90
N SER A 80 -7.92 12.03 7.70
CA SER A 80 -7.23 11.74 6.44
C SER A 80 -8.25 11.51 5.33
N HIS A 81 -7.96 12.07 4.16
CA HIS A 81 -8.72 11.80 2.94
C HIS A 81 -8.17 10.57 2.19
N MET A 82 -6.94 10.16 2.50
CA MET A 82 -6.32 8.97 1.95
C MET A 82 -7.05 7.70 2.37
N GLN A 83 -7.34 6.88 1.38
CA GLN A 83 -7.87 5.53 1.56
C GLN A 83 -6.83 4.50 1.12
N TYR A 84 -6.99 3.27 1.61
CA TYR A 84 -6.15 2.16 1.20
C TYR A 84 -6.94 0.85 1.12
N SER A 85 -6.46 -0.07 0.29
CA SER A 85 -6.92 -1.45 0.23
C SER A 85 -5.72 -2.40 0.25
N VAL A 86 -5.91 -3.55 0.90
CA VAL A 86 -4.94 -4.65 0.92
C VAL A 86 -5.73 -5.91 0.59
N LYS A 87 -5.30 -6.65 -0.42
CA LYS A 87 -5.99 -7.87 -0.83
C LYS A 87 -5.06 -8.88 -1.48
N LEU A 88 -5.49 -10.13 -1.50
CA LEU A 88 -4.85 -11.16 -2.31
C LEU A 88 -5.31 -11.04 -3.77
N THR A 89 -4.38 -11.20 -4.69
CA THR A 89 -4.61 -11.21 -6.13
C THR A 89 -3.79 -12.31 -6.81
N SER A 90 -4.22 -12.70 -8.00
CA SER A 90 -3.52 -13.63 -8.90
C SER A 90 -2.80 -12.95 -10.06
N ASP A 91 -3.04 -11.65 -10.29
CA ASP A 91 -2.51 -10.88 -11.40
C ASP A 91 -2.22 -9.41 -11.02
N TYR A 92 -1.41 -8.75 -11.86
CA TYR A 92 -1.12 -7.31 -11.78
C TYR A 92 -2.26 -6.51 -12.41
N SER A 93 -3.44 -6.53 -11.77
CA SER A 93 -4.60 -5.77 -12.22
C SER A 93 -4.71 -4.44 -11.46
N TRP A 94 -4.93 -3.37 -12.22
CA TRP A 94 -5.32 -2.06 -11.67
C TRP A 94 -6.71 -2.12 -11.04
N TYR A 95 -7.59 -2.94 -11.61
CA TYR A 95 -8.97 -3.07 -11.17
C TYR A 95 -9.09 -4.00 -9.97
N ASP A 96 -10.17 -3.79 -9.23
CA ASP A 96 -10.53 -4.66 -8.13
C ASP A 96 -11.42 -5.83 -8.49
#